data_AF-A0A822J2G6-F1
#
_entry.id   AF-A0A822J2G6-F1
#
_cell.length_a   1.000
_cell.length_b   1.000
_cell.length_c   1.000
_cell.angle_alpha   90.00
_cell.angle_beta   90.00
_cell.angle_gamma   90.00
#
_symmetry.space_group_name_H-M   'P 1'
#
loop_
_entity.id
_entity.type
_entity.pdbx_description
1 polymer ?
#
loop_
_entity_poly.entity_id
_entity_poly.type
_entity_poly.pdbx_seq_one_letter_code
_entity_poly.pdbx_strand_id
1 'polypeptide(L)'
;MKTQIIQREAFDELPFGSPTDTLKSVLRKKYLTKVAKWLEGKNDGMILAEESNSNWESALTIIFFSDLQKILQDNNEEDEFCEKVPGMCADVARHLIRKKIVLSDGHFCWDKVTWDTAVIVRALLKTLKTYPDKFSDGDRKELMDSVTKATGWLFTRFEQWETEVKYPFGPADVAQILLTAIYFKKNFQKDFQKVLDTQSFKDEDTSIEEKICVYLLKRKEITKKIFNGIEEDIVSWGDFFQTAETLDSLATYYTTLDKKIETQNKLSDEIKITCKQAFRFFEYEQSEDDGMWGTHVDTMRALYAYVKVPKLLYSEAIKIHEEPLDSEPHKVFKALRWICDEKQCFSDGSFLHTMFLTIFMCDALLEVHNNWSLANDPIIKMYDDVVWASPVRTTYERTKRFAAENEKHKLADHLEIVKIELEKKKKQIFSFKTIAILIVIFLIISRMLGLLDYNITWEIKNLQSLIALGAITFALFAWIMKK
;
A
#
# COMPACT_ATOMS: atom_id res chain seq x y z
N MET A 1 34.64 14.58 -2.97
CA MET A 1 34.43 14.33 -4.42
C MET A 1 34.28 12.84 -4.74
N LYS A 2 35.17 11.93 -4.28
CA LYS A 2 34.99 10.47 -4.43
C LYS A 2 33.71 9.90 -3.77
N THR A 3 33.27 10.46 -2.64
CA THR A 3 32.05 10.01 -1.93
C THR A 3 30.73 10.34 -2.68
N GLN A 4 30.72 11.39 -3.51
CA GLN A 4 29.56 11.76 -4.33
C GLN A 4 29.48 10.96 -5.64
N ILE A 5 30.59 10.41 -6.12
CA ILE A 5 30.63 9.56 -7.32
C ILE A 5 30.13 8.15 -6.98
N ILE A 6 30.52 7.61 -5.81
CA ILE A 6 30.03 6.31 -5.31
C ILE A 6 28.52 6.35 -4.99
N GLN A 7 28.00 7.51 -4.56
CA GLN A 7 26.56 7.76 -4.39
C GLN A 7 25.81 8.10 -5.68
N ARG A 8 26.47 8.15 -6.85
CA ARG A 8 25.76 8.22 -8.15
C ARG A 8 25.74 6.86 -8.83
N GLU A 9 26.87 6.17 -8.82
CA GLU A 9 27.00 4.82 -9.40
C GLU A 9 26.10 3.77 -8.69
N ALA A 10 25.88 3.88 -7.37
CA ALA A 10 24.98 2.97 -6.64
C ALA A 10 23.48 3.24 -6.88
N PHE A 11 23.13 4.39 -7.47
CA PHE A 11 21.73 4.79 -7.73
C PHE A 11 21.31 4.58 -9.17
N ASP A 12 22.26 4.46 -10.10
CA ASP A 12 22.03 4.08 -11.49
C ASP A 12 21.53 2.62 -11.64
N GLU A 13 21.57 1.83 -10.55
CA GLU A 13 21.09 0.44 -10.48
C GLU A 13 19.81 0.26 -9.64
N LEU A 14 19.10 1.34 -9.26
CA LEU A 14 17.83 1.17 -8.56
C LEU A 14 16.79 0.52 -9.50
N PRO A 15 16.10 -0.55 -9.07
CA PRO A 15 14.97 -1.05 -9.82
C PRO A 15 13.97 0.10 -9.99
N PHE A 16 13.40 0.24 -11.19
CA PHE A 16 12.44 1.29 -11.59
C PHE A 16 13.04 2.62 -12.11
N GLY A 17 14.36 2.85 -12.06
CA GLY A 17 15.01 3.98 -12.77
C GLY A 17 15.39 5.16 -11.88
N SER A 18 15.11 6.39 -12.32
CA SER A 18 15.66 7.60 -11.67
C SER A 18 15.21 7.71 -10.20
N PRO A 19 16.14 7.99 -9.25
CA PRO A 19 15.82 8.10 -7.82
C PRO A 19 14.76 9.17 -7.49
N THR A 20 14.62 10.18 -8.35
CA THR A 20 13.70 11.31 -8.17
C THR A 20 12.31 11.07 -8.72
N ASP A 21 12.14 10.09 -9.60
CA ASP A 21 10.82 9.76 -10.14
C ASP A 21 9.97 9.10 -9.06
N THR A 22 8.65 9.25 -9.15
CA THR A 22 7.72 8.47 -8.32
C THR A 22 7.46 7.12 -8.97
N LEU A 23 7.24 6.08 -8.16
CA LEU A 23 6.88 4.77 -8.72
C LEU A 23 5.61 4.86 -9.57
N LYS A 24 4.61 5.68 -9.19
CA LYS A 24 3.41 5.93 -10.02
C LYS A 24 3.76 6.43 -11.42
N SER A 25 4.64 7.43 -11.53
CA SER A 25 5.08 7.94 -12.83
C SER A 25 5.79 6.86 -13.65
N VAL A 26 6.62 6.04 -13.00
CA VAL A 26 7.33 4.94 -13.67
C VAL A 26 6.37 3.85 -14.14
N LEU A 27 5.48 3.36 -13.28
CA LEU A 27 4.48 2.36 -13.64
C LEU A 27 3.61 2.84 -14.79
N ARG A 28 3.12 4.08 -14.73
CA ARG A 28 2.34 4.70 -15.81
C ARG A 28 3.11 4.73 -17.12
N LYS A 29 4.26 5.40 -17.14
CA LYS A 29 4.98 5.72 -18.40
C LYS A 29 5.74 4.53 -18.98
N LYS A 30 6.39 3.71 -18.14
CA LYS A 30 7.26 2.63 -18.62
C LYS A 30 6.53 1.30 -18.82
N TYR A 31 5.45 1.05 -18.07
CA TYR A 31 4.77 -0.24 -18.08
C TYR A 31 3.34 -0.12 -18.63
N LEU A 32 2.44 0.58 -17.94
CA LEU A 32 1.01 0.62 -18.28
C LEU A 32 0.75 1.19 -19.69
N THR A 33 1.34 2.34 -20.04
CA THR A 33 1.18 2.92 -21.39
C THR A 33 1.77 2.03 -22.48
N LYS A 34 2.85 1.29 -22.19
CA LYS A 34 3.43 0.35 -23.16
C LYS A 34 2.55 -0.87 -23.37
N VAL A 35 2.04 -1.45 -22.28
CA VAL A 35 1.06 -2.54 -22.33
C VAL A 35 -0.15 -2.13 -23.15
N ALA A 36 -0.67 -0.92 -22.94
CA ALA A 36 -1.82 -0.43 -23.68
C ALA A 36 -1.56 -0.37 -25.19
N LYS A 37 -0.40 0.13 -25.60
CA LYS A 37 0.03 0.14 -27.02
C LYS A 37 0.21 -1.27 -27.59
N TRP A 38 0.68 -2.22 -26.78
CA TRP A 38 0.80 -3.61 -27.20
C TRP A 38 -0.58 -4.29 -27.37
N LEU A 39 -1.50 -4.07 -26.43
CA LEU A 39 -2.87 -4.59 -26.46
C LEU A 39 -3.75 -3.93 -27.52
N GLU A 40 -3.47 -2.66 -27.89
CA GLU A 40 -4.11 -1.98 -29.02
C GLU A 40 -3.92 -2.76 -30.32
N GLY A 41 -2.85 -3.55 -30.45
CA GLY A 41 -2.59 -4.38 -31.62
C GLY A 41 -2.03 -3.57 -32.80
N LYS A 42 -2.01 -4.19 -33.98
CA LYS A 42 -1.48 -3.57 -35.21
C LYS A 42 -2.56 -3.29 -36.24
N ASN A 43 -3.74 -3.91 -36.13
CA ASN A 43 -4.81 -3.73 -37.10
C ASN A 43 -5.72 -2.58 -36.65
N ASP A 44 -6.00 -1.66 -37.57
CA ASP A 44 -6.88 -0.53 -37.30
C ASP A 44 -8.27 -1.02 -36.87
N GLY A 45 -8.65 -0.69 -35.63
CA GLY A 45 -10.00 -0.89 -35.12
C GLY A 45 -10.27 -2.21 -34.40
N MET A 46 -9.28 -3.07 -34.16
CA MET A 46 -9.42 -4.27 -33.34
C MET A 46 -8.30 -4.37 -32.31
N ILE A 47 -8.64 -4.71 -31.06
CA ILE A 47 -7.64 -5.00 -30.04
C ILE A 47 -7.04 -6.40 -30.23
N LEU A 48 -5.82 -6.62 -29.75
CA LEU A 48 -5.12 -7.90 -29.89
C LEU A 48 -5.92 -9.11 -29.37
N ALA A 49 -6.67 -8.93 -28.28
CA ALA A 49 -7.50 -9.98 -27.70
C ALA A 49 -8.71 -10.36 -28.58
N GLU A 50 -9.25 -9.38 -29.32
CA GLU A 50 -10.32 -9.60 -30.28
C GLU A 50 -9.79 -10.37 -31.49
N GLU A 51 -8.61 -9.99 -32.00
CA GLU A 51 -7.94 -10.70 -33.10
C GLU A 51 -7.68 -12.16 -32.77
N SER A 52 -7.37 -12.44 -31.50
CA SER A 52 -7.13 -13.80 -30.98
C SER A 52 -8.42 -14.55 -30.62
N ASN A 53 -9.58 -13.93 -30.81
CA ASN A 53 -10.90 -14.47 -30.46
C ASN A 53 -11.01 -14.91 -28.99
N SER A 54 -10.43 -14.14 -28.08
CA SER A 54 -10.47 -14.40 -26.64
C SER A 54 -11.42 -13.42 -25.93
N ASN A 55 -12.58 -13.94 -25.53
CA ASN A 55 -13.67 -13.11 -25.02
C ASN A 55 -13.34 -12.49 -23.65
N TRP A 56 -12.80 -13.28 -22.72
CA TRP A 56 -12.50 -12.82 -21.37
C TRP A 56 -11.29 -11.86 -21.36
N GLU A 57 -10.27 -12.09 -22.19
CA GLU A 57 -9.12 -11.18 -22.34
C GLU A 57 -9.57 -9.85 -22.97
N SER A 58 -10.51 -9.90 -23.92
CA SER A 58 -11.13 -8.70 -24.50
C SER A 58 -11.89 -7.90 -23.43
N ALA A 59 -12.62 -8.58 -22.55
CA ALA A 59 -13.35 -7.95 -21.45
C ALA A 59 -12.42 -7.30 -20.40
N LEU A 60 -11.32 -7.96 -20.03
CA LEU A 60 -10.33 -7.35 -19.13
C LEU A 60 -9.58 -6.19 -19.79
N THR A 61 -9.33 -6.27 -21.10
CA THR A 61 -8.74 -5.15 -21.86
C THR A 61 -9.62 -3.91 -21.82
N ILE A 62 -10.95 -4.06 -21.94
CA ILE A 62 -11.91 -2.95 -21.73
C ILE A 62 -11.73 -2.33 -20.33
N ILE A 63 -11.64 -3.16 -19.30
CA ILE A 63 -11.52 -2.71 -17.90
C ILE A 63 -10.23 -1.91 -17.72
N PHE A 64 -9.11 -2.46 -18.22
CA PHE A 64 -7.78 -1.85 -18.20
C PHE A 64 -7.74 -0.53 -18.97
N PHE A 65 -8.18 -0.49 -20.22
CA PHE A 65 -8.18 0.72 -21.04
C PHE A 65 -9.00 1.84 -20.41
N SER A 66 -10.17 1.50 -19.86
CA SER A 66 -11.03 2.47 -19.19
C SER A 66 -10.35 3.10 -17.96
N ASP A 67 -9.64 2.30 -17.16
CA ASP A 67 -8.96 2.79 -15.96
C ASP A 67 -7.67 3.55 -16.29
N LEU A 68 -6.91 3.10 -17.28
CA LEU A 68 -5.72 3.80 -17.73
C LEU A 68 -6.07 5.15 -18.36
N GLN A 69 -7.11 5.21 -19.20
CA GLN A 69 -7.56 6.49 -19.79
C GLN A 69 -7.84 7.52 -18.70
N LYS A 70 -8.55 7.10 -17.64
CA LYS A 70 -8.82 7.98 -16.50
C LYS A 70 -7.53 8.46 -15.82
N ILE A 71 -6.57 7.56 -15.60
CA ILE A 71 -5.26 7.92 -15.01
C ILE A 71 -4.53 8.95 -15.88
N LEU A 72 -4.51 8.75 -17.20
CA LEU A 72 -3.84 9.67 -18.13
C LEU A 72 -4.53 11.05 -18.14
N GLN A 73 -5.86 11.07 -18.18
CA GLN A 73 -6.66 12.30 -18.08
C GLN A 73 -6.43 13.04 -16.76
N ASP A 74 -6.45 12.33 -15.62
CA ASP A 74 -6.19 12.89 -14.29
C ASP A 74 -4.78 13.50 -14.17
N ASN A 75 -3.85 13.09 -15.05
CA ASN A 75 -2.48 13.60 -15.11
C ASN A 75 -2.25 14.62 -16.25
N ASN A 76 -3.31 15.05 -16.94
CA ASN A 76 -3.25 15.95 -18.11
C ASN A 76 -2.30 15.44 -19.21
N GLU A 77 -2.24 14.13 -19.42
CA GLU A 77 -1.50 13.52 -20.51
C GLU A 77 -2.44 13.40 -21.72
N GLU A 78 -2.39 14.40 -22.60
CA GLU A 78 -3.06 14.38 -23.91
C GLU A 78 -2.34 13.37 -24.82
N ASP A 79 -2.86 12.13 -24.82
CA ASP A 79 -2.41 11.04 -25.68
C ASP A 79 -3.50 10.72 -26.71
N GLU A 80 -3.10 10.47 -27.95
CA GLU A 80 -3.97 9.98 -29.02
C GLU A 80 -4.71 8.70 -28.58
N PHE A 81 -4.07 7.89 -27.74
CA PHE A 81 -4.69 6.73 -27.10
C PHE A 81 -5.97 7.10 -26.33
N CYS A 82 -5.95 8.19 -25.55
CA CYS A 82 -7.10 8.62 -24.74
C CYS A 82 -8.33 8.97 -25.60
N GLU A 83 -8.13 9.46 -26.82
CA GLU A 83 -9.22 9.80 -27.74
C GLU A 83 -9.85 8.54 -28.37
N LYS A 84 -9.04 7.51 -28.62
CA LYS A 84 -9.46 6.25 -29.26
C LYS A 84 -10.19 5.30 -28.31
N VAL A 85 -9.75 5.23 -27.03
CA VAL A 85 -10.26 4.28 -26.03
C VAL A 85 -11.79 4.17 -25.99
N PRO A 86 -12.58 5.27 -25.94
CA PRO A 86 -14.04 5.16 -25.89
C PRO A 86 -14.64 4.41 -27.09
N GLY A 87 -14.11 4.64 -28.29
CA GLY A 87 -14.54 3.94 -29.50
C GLY A 87 -14.15 2.47 -29.45
N MET A 88 -12.88 2.19 -29.14
CA MET A 88 -12.36 0.82 -29.04
C MET A 88 -13.14 -0.03 -28.02
N CYS A 89 -13.36 0.47 -26.81
CA CYS A 89 -14.11 -0.25 -25.79
C CYS A 89 -15.56 -0.52 -26.23
N ALA A 90 -16.20 0.41 -26.95
CA ALA A 90 -17.55 0.22 -27.47
C ALA A 90 -17.60 -0.84 -28.58
N ASP A 91 -16.61 -0.87 -29.46
CA ASP A 91 -16.54 -1.86 -30.54
C ASP A 91 -16.25 -3.27 -30.00
N VAL A 92 -15.35 -3.39 -29.02
CA VAL A 92 -15.11 -4.66 -28.31
C VAL A 92 -16.37 -5.11 -27.56
N ALA A 93 -17.11 -4.20 -26.93
CA ALA A 93 -18.38 -4.54 -26.29
C ALA A 93 -19.39 -5.10 -27.30
N ARG A 94 -19.52 -4.50 -28.49
CA ARG A 94 -20.37 -5.03 -29.57
C ARG A 94 -19.88 -6.39 -30.06
N HIS A 95 -18.56 -6.59 -30.16
CA HIS A 95 -17.98 -7.89 -30.50
C HIS A 95 -18.41 -8.96 -29.49
N LEU A 96 -18.24 -8.70 -28.19
CA LEU A 96 -18.62 -9.63 -27.12
C LEU A 96 -20.11 -9.97 -27.17
N ILE A 97 -20.98 -9.00 -27.44
CA ILE A 97 -22.42 -9.24 -27.62
C ILE A 97 -22.73 -10.17 -28.80
N ARG A 98 -21.97 -10.10 -29.90
CA ARG A 98 -22.12 -11.03 -31.04
C ARG A 98 -21.62 -12.43 -30.75
N LYS A 99 -20.71 -12.59 -29.78
CA LYS A 99 -20.11 -13.87 -29.38
C LYS A 99 -20.87 -14.61 -28.29
N LYS A 100 -21.93 -14.01 -27.73
CA LYS A 100 -22.75 -14.65 -26.70
C LYS A 100 -23.33 -15.98 -27.19
N ILE A 101 -23.31 -16.98 -26.32
CA ILE A 101 -23.97 -18.27 -26.54
C ILE A 101 -25.37 -18.18 -25.95
N VAL A 102 -26.38 -18.47 -26.77
CA VAL A 102 -27.78 -18.57 -26.31
C VAL A 102 -28.06 -20.01 -25.91
N LEU A 103 -28.42 -20.21 -24.64
CA LEU A 103 -28.77 -21.50 -24.09
C LEU A 103 -30.25 -21.84 -24.34
N SER A 104 -30.60 -23.12 -24.19
CA SER A 104 -31.95 -23.63 -24.44
C SER A 104 -33.03 -23.04 -23.52
N ASP A 105 -32.64 -22.61 -22.34
CA ASP A 105 -33.48 -21.94 -21.34
C ASP A 105 -33.59 -20.41 -21.58
N GLY A 106 -32.98 -19.90 -22.67
CA GLY A 106 -32.99 -18.49 -23.03
C GLY A 106 -31.95 -17.63 -22.31
N HIS A 107 -31.17 -18.23 -21.39
CA HIS A 107 -30.04 -17.56 -20.76
C HIS A 107 -28.86 -17.41 -21.70
N PHE A 108 -27.97 -16.47 -21.40
CA PHE A 108 -26.76 -16.21 -22.19
C PHE A 108 -25.50 -16.51 -21.38
N CYS A 109 -24.44 -16.97 -22.05
CA CYS A 109 -23.12 -17.11 -21.45
C CYS A 109 -22.03 -16.96 -22.50
N TRP A 110 -20.78 -16.93 -22.03
CA TRP A 110 -19.58 -17.00 -22.88
C TRP A 110 -18.78 -18.21 -22.48
N ASP A 111 -18.41 -19.01 -23.49
CA ASP A 111 -17.60 -20.22 -23.37
C ASP A 111 -18.14 -21.27 -22.38
N LYS A 112 -19.37 -21.08 -21.89
CA LYS A 112 -19.99 -21.85 -20.79
C LYS A 112 -19.18 -21.83 -19.49
N VAL A 113 -18.32 -20.81 -19.32
CA VAL A 113 -17.48 -20.62 -18.14
C VAL A 113 -18.04 -19.47 -17.29
N THR A 114 -18.17 -19.70 -15.99
CA THR A 114 -18.79 -18.75 -15.07
C THR A 114 -17.90 -17.57 -14.74
N TRP A 115 -16.62 -17.82 -14.48
CA TRP A 115 -15.63 -16.76 -14.33
C TRP A 115 -15.63 -15.81 -15.55
N ASP A 116 -15.48 -16.34 -16.77
CA ASP A 116 -15.45 -15.56 -18.02
C ASP A 116 -16.73 -14.76 -18.22
N THR A 117 -17.89 -15.41 -18.06
CA THR A 117 -19.20 -14.75 -18.22
C THR A 117 -19.36 -13.60 -17.21
N ALA A 118 -18.93 -13.80 -15.96
CA ALA A 118 -19.00 -12.77 -14.93
C ALA A 118 -18.09 -11.57 -15.26
N VAL A 119 -16.86 -11.83 -15.73
CA VAL A 119 -15.92 -10.79 -16.18
C VAL A 119 -16.48 -10.00 -17.36
N ILE A 120 -17.00 -10.68 -18.37
CA ILE A 120 -17.59 -10.07 -19.57
C ILE A 120 -18.80 -9.20 -19.19
N VAL A 121 -19.70 -9.71 -18.34
CA VAL A 121 -20.85 -8.92 -17.87
C VAL A 121 -20.39 -7.62 -17.20
N ARG A 122 -19.36 -7.66 -16.33
CA ARG A 122 -18.84 -6.43 -15.70
C ARG A 122 -18.20 -5.49 -16.70
N ALA A 123 -17.44 -6.00 -17.68
CA ALA A 123 -16.85 -5.18 -18.72
C ALA A 123 -17.91 -4.47 -19.57
N LEU A 124 -18.98 -5.18 -19.95
CA LEU A 124 -20.12 -4.62 -20.68
C LEU A 124 -20.84 -3.52 -19.86
N LEU A 125 -21.12 -3.79 -18.59
CA LEU A 125 -21.72 -2.81 -17.67
C LEU A 125 -20.80 -1.59 -17.44
N LYS A 126 -19.49 -1.80 -17.33
CA LYS A 126 -18.49 -0.74 -17.22
C LYS A 126 -18.48 0.13 -18.47
N THR A 127 -18.46 -0.48 -19.65
CA THR A 127 -18.45 0.26 -20.92
C THR A 127 -19.71 1.11 -21.09
N LEU A 128 -20.90 0.54 -20.79
CA LEU A 128 -22.16 1.30 -20.82
C LEU A 128 -22.16 2.49 -19.87
N LYS A 129 -21.59 2.32 -18.68
CA LYS A 129 -21.52 3.37 -17.66
C LYS A 129 -20.53 4.47 -18.04
N THR A 130 -19.34 4.09 -18.50
CA THR A 130 -18.24 5.02 -18.75
C THR A 130 -18.39 5.74 -20.10
N TYR A 131 -18.91 5.06 -21.13
CA TYR A 131 -19.04 5.60 -22.48
C TYR A 131 -20.47 5.49 -23.03
N PRO A 132 -21.49 6.03 -22.34
CA PRO A 132 -22.88 5.89 -22.76
C PRO A 132 -23.08 6.41 -24.19
N ASP A 133 -22.47 7.54 -24.54
CA ASP A 133 -22.66 8.23 -25.82
C ASP A 133 -22.10 7.47 -27.04
N LYS A 134 -21.36 6.38 -26.81
CA LYS A 134 -20.87 5.51 -27.88
C LYS A 134 -21.88 4.46 -28.33
N PHE A 135 -23.02 4.36 -27.68
CA PHE A 135 -24.06 3.37 -27.97
C PHE A 135 -25.38 4.03 -28.39
N SER A 136 -25.95 3.54 -29.48
CA SER A 136 -27.34 3.85 -29.87
C SER A 136 -28.34 3.30 -28.85
N ASP A 137 -29.58 3.78 -28.83
CA ASP A 137 -30.63 3.24 -27.94
C ASP A 137 -30.87 1.74 -28.18
N GLY A 138 -30.76 1.30 -29.44
CA GLY A 138 -30.84 -0.12 -29.81
C GLY A 138 -29.69 -0.93 -29.21
N ASP A 139 -28.45 -0.46 -29.36
CA ASP A 139 -27.25 -1.10 -28.82
C ASP A 139 -27.34 -1.20 -27.28
N ARG A 140 -27.75 -0.10 -26.62
CA ARG A 140 -27.91 -0.06 -25.16
C ARG A 140 -28.93 -1.09 -24.69
N LYS A 141 -30.06 -1.21 -25.39
CA LYS A 141 -31.11 -2.19 -25.08
C LYS A 141 -30.62 -3.62 -25.26
N GLU A 142 -29.94 -3.93 -26.37
CA GLU A 142 -29.41 -5.27 -26.63
C GLU A 142 -28.34 -5.67 -25.62
N LEU A 143 -27.43 -4.75 -25.29
CA LEU A 143 -26.38 -4.98 -24.32
C LEU A 143 -26.98 -5.24 -22.94
N MET A 144 -27.96 -4.44 -22.51
CA MET A 144 -28.62 -4.63 -21.22
C MET A 144 -29.45 -5.92 -21.16
N ASP A 145 -30.16 -6.29 -22.24
CA ASP A 145 -30.84 -7.60 -22.32
C ASP A 145 -29.83 -8.75 -22.17
N SER A 146 -28.68 -8.62 -22.82
CA SER A 146 -27.64 -9.63 -22.78
C SER A 146 -27.03 -9.77 -21.38
N VAL A 147 -26.75 -8.65 -20.72
CA VAL A 147 -26.27 -8.62 -19.33
C VAL A 147 -27.32 -9.20 -18.36
N THR A 148 -28.59 -8.84 -18.52
CA THR A 148 -29.68 -9.33 -17.65
C THR A 148 -29.78 -10.85 -17.73
N LYS A 149 -29.81 -11.40 -18.95
CA LYS A 149 -29.87 -12.86 -19.18
C LYS A 149 -28.61 -13.59 -18.73
N ALA A 150 -27.43 -13.00 -18.94
CA ALA A 150 -26.20 -13.61 -18.46
C ALA A 150 -26.07 -13.56 -16.93
N THR A 151 -26.55 -12.50 -16.28
CA THR A 151 -26.60 -12.44 -14.82
C THR A 151 -27.59 -13.46 -14.25
N GLY A 152 -28.75 -13.62 -14.89
CA GLY A 152 -29.70 -14.69 -14.56
C GLY A 152 -29.03 -16.07 -14.59
N TRP A 153 -28.28 -16.35 -15.67
CA TRP A 153 -27.50 -17.59 -15.79
C TRP A 153 -26.51 -17.76 -14.63
N LEU A 154 -25.73 -16.73 -14.30
CA LEU A 154 -24.75 -16.79 -13.20
C LEU A 154 -25.41 -17.12 -11.86
N PHE A 155 -26.59 -16.55 -11.58
CA PHE A 155 -27.33 -16.84 -10.35
C PHE A 155 -27.88 -18.27 -10.33
N THR A 156 -28.46 -18.74 -11.44
CA THR A 156 -28.88 -20.14 -11.58
C THR A 156 -27.69 -21.09 -11.40
N ARG A 157 -26.50 -20.76 -11.93
CA ARG A 157 -25.28 -21.55 -11.73
C ARG A 157 -24.83 -21.59 -10.27
N PHE A 158 -24.95 -20.49 -9.53
CA PHE A 158 -24.67 -20.46 -8.09
C PHE A 158 -25.64 -21.36 -7.31
N GLU A 159 -26.93 -21.36 -7.62
CA GLU A 159 -27.91 -22.24 -6.97
C GLU A 159 -27.63 -23.73 -7.26
N GLN A 160 -27.35 -24.08 -8.51
CA GLN A 160 -27.02 -25.46 -8.92
C GLN A 160 -25.72 -25.98 -8.31
N TRP A 161 -24.82 -25.08 -7.92
CA TRP A 161 -23.52 -25.45 -7.38
C TRP A 161 -23.64 -26.30 -6.12
N GLU A 162 -24.52 -25.90 -5.20
CA GLU A 162 -24.66 -26.57 -3.91
C GLU A 162 -25.16 -28.01 -4.07
N THR A 163 -25.80 -28.31 -5.21
CA THR A 163 -26.59 -29.52 -5.42
C THR A 163 -26.02 -30.49 -6.48
N GLU A 164 -25.35 -30.02 -7.54
CA GLU A 164 -25.20 -30.82 -8.78
C GLU A 164 -23.77 -31.20 -9.22
N VAL A 165 -22.68 -30.79 -8.54
CA VAL A 165 -21.26 -31.28 -8.61
C VAL A 165 -20.23 -30.12 -8.63
N LYS A 166 -19.15 -30.27 -7.85
CA LYS A 166 -18.15 -29.25 -7.48
C LYS A 166 -17.01 -28.98 -8.52
N TYR A 167 -17.09 -29.44 -9.77
CA TYR A 167 -16.00 -29.29 -10.76
C TYR A 167 -16.57 -29.05 -12.17
N PRO A 168 -16.00 -28.17 -13.03
CA PRO A 168 -14.75 -27.38 -12.93
C PRO A 168 -14.86 -26.03 -12.20
N PHE A 169 -15.92 -25.88 -11.42
CA PHE A 169 -16.37 -24.67 -10.77
C PHE A 169 -15.62 -24.49 -9.42
N GLY A 170 -14.83 -23.41 -9.22
CA GLY A 170 -14.07 -23.11 -7.98
C GLY A 170 -14.44 -21.80 -7.25
N PRO A 171 -14.02 -21.58 -5.97
CA PRO A 171 -14.25 -20.34 -5.23
C PRO A 171 -14.05 -19.04 -6.02
N ALA A 172 -13.08 -19.00 -6.95
CA ALA A 172 -12.88 -17.88 -7.86
C ALA A 172 -14.12 -17.55 -8.71
N ASP A 173 -14.81 -18.55 -9.29
CA ASP A 173 -16.03 -18.34 -10.07
C ASP A 173 -17.11 -17.67 -9.23
N VAL A 174 -17.33 -18.18 -8.02
CA VAL A 174 -18.34 -17.66 -7.09
C VAL A 174 -18.01 -16.24 -6.65
N ALA A 175 -16.74 -15.96 -6.39
CA ALA A 175 -16.24 -14.61 -6.11
C ALA A 175 -16.51 -13.64 -7.28
N GLN A 176 -16.34 -14.09 -8.54
CA GLN A 176 -16.68 -13.26 -9.69
C GLN A 176 -18.17 -12.97 -9.81
N ILE A 177 -19.05 -13.95 -9.50
CA ILE A 177 -20.50 -13.72 -9.47
C ILE A 177 -20.82 -12.62 -8.46
N LEU A 178 -20.24 -12.66 -7.26
CA LEU A 178 -20.45 -11.66 -6.22
C LEU A 178 -20.02 -10.26 -6.67
N LEU A 179 -18.81 -10.13 -7.24
CA LEU A 179 -18.32 -8.86 -7.79
C LEU A 179 -19.25 -8.32 -8.89
N THR A 180 -19.77 -9.21 -9.74
CA THR A 180 -20.71 -8.84 -10.82
C THR A 180 -22.03 -8.36 -10.27
N ALA A 181 -22.60 -9.07 -9.29
CA ALA A 181 -23.85 -8.69 -8.64
C ALA A 181 -23.75 -7.32 -7.97
N ILE A 182 -22.68 -7.09 -7.19
CA ILE A 182 -22.42 -5.80 -6.53
C ILE A 182 -22.32 -4.67 -7.56
N TYR A 183 -21.53 -4.87 -8.63
CA TYR A 183 -21.37 -3.85 -9.66
C TYR A 183 -22.68 -3.55 -10.38
N PHE A 184 -23.46 -4.58 -10.73
CA PHE A 184 -24.71 -4.43 -11.45
C PHE A 184 -25.76 -3.70 -10.61
N LYS A 185 -25.96 -4.12 -9.35
CA LYS A 185 -26.88 -3.46 -8.41
C LYS A 185 -26.52 -2.00 -8.17
N LYS A 186 -25.24 -1.71 -7.93
CA LYS A 186 -24.77 -0.34 -7.62
C LYS A 186 -25.00 0.64 -8.76
N ASN A 187 -24.87 0.19 -10.01
CA ASN A 187 -24.85 1.08 -11.17
C ASN A 187 -26.14 1.02 -12.01
N PHE A 188 -26.89 -0.08 -11.97
CA PHE A 188 -28.09 -0.30 -12.78
C PHE A 188 -29.18 -1.04 -11.97
N GLN A 189 -29.50 -0.51 -10.78
CA GLN A 189 -30.41 -1.13 -9.80
C GLN A 189 -31.75 -1.60 -10.40
N LYS A 190 -32.35 -0.83 -11.31
CA LYS A 190 -33.63 -1.19 -11.92
C LYS A 190 -33.54 -2.46 -12.78
N ASP A 191 -32.48 -2.62 -13.56
CA ASP A 191 -32.27 -3.80 -14.40
C ASP A 191 -31.81 -4.99 -13.58
N PHE A 192 -31.02 -4.76 -12.53
CA PHE A 192 -30.69 -5.77 -11.54
C PHE A 192 -31.95 -6.36 -10.87
N GLN A 193 -32.91 -5.50 -10.49
CA GLN A 193 -34.17 -5.97 -9.91
C GLN A 193 -34.97 -6.85 -10.89
N LYS A 194 -34.94 -6.55 -12.20
CA LYS A 194 -35.58 -7.40 -13.22
C LYS A 194 -34.99 -8.81 -13.24
N VAL A 195 -33.67 -8.95 -13.06
CA VAL A 195 -33.04 -10.27 -12.96
C VAL A 195 -33.63 -11.03 -11.76
N LEU A 196 -33.67 -10.40 -10.59
CA LEU A 196 -34.23 -11.01 -9.37
C LEU A 196 -35.71 -11.38 -9.55
N ASP A 197 -36.48 -10.53 -10.22
CA ASP A 197 -37.91 -10.77 -10.44
C ASP A 197 -38.21 -11.95 -11.38
N THR A 198 -37.24 -12.34 -12.22
CA THR A 198 -37.36 -13.49 -13.12
C THR A 198 -36.87 -14.80 -12.51
N GLN A 199 -36.16 -14.71 -11.39
CA GLN A 199 -35.57 -15.86 -10.71
C GLN A 199 -36.42 -16.24 -9.49
N SER A 200 -36.27 -17.48 -9.01
CA SER A 200 -36.97 -18.01 -7.84
C SER A 200 -36.58 -17.37 -6.50
N PHE A 201 -35.72 -16.34 -6.49
CA PHE A 201 -35.24 -15.66 -5.29
C PHE A 201 -36.28 -14.77 -4.57
N LYS A 202 -37.55 -14.77 -4.99
CA LYS A 202 -38.56 -13.81 -4.53
C LYS A 202 -38.97 -13.94 -3.06
N ASP A 203 -38.70 -15.08 -2.42
CA ASP A 203 -39.27 -15.43 -1.10
C ASP A 203 -38.24 -15.53 0.04
N GLU A 204 -37.02 -14.99 -0.13
CA GLU A 204 -36.01 -15.01 0.93
C GLU A 204 -35.68 -13.61 1.46
N ASP A 205 -35.64 -13.48 2.79
CA ASP A 205 -35.25 -12.25 3.51
C ASP A 205 -33.78 -11.84 3.25
N THR A 206 -33.00 -12.70 2.58
CA THR A 206 -31.56 -12.56 2.36
C THR A 206 -31.25 -12.26 0.90
N SER A 207 -30.50 -11.19 0.64
CA SER A 207 -30.06 -10.83 -0.71
C SER A 207 -29.12 -11.88 -1.32
N ILE A 208 -29.12 -12.02 -2.65
CA ILE A 208 -28.25 -13.00 -3.34
C ILE A 208 -26.77 -12.74 -3.06
N GLU A 209 -26.37 -11.47 -2.94
CA GLU A 209 -24.99 -11.09 -2.62
C GLU A 209 -24.59 -11.57 -1.21
N GLU A 210 -25.51 -11.46 -0.24
CA GLU A 210 -25.29 -11.96 1.11
C GLU A 210 -25.19 -13.49 1.13
N LYS A 211 -26.06 -14.20 0.38
CA LYS A 211 -25.98 -15.66 0.26
C LYS A 211 -24.63 -16.11 -0.30
N ILE A 212 -24.16 -15.46 -1.37
CA ILE A 212 -22.87 -15.76 -1.98
C ILE A 212 -21.71 -15.46 -1.01
N CYS A 213 -21.76 -14.31 -0.32
CA CYS A 213 -20.75 -13.97 0.68
C CYS A 213 -20.67 -15.00 1.81
N VAL A 214 -21.82 -15.38 2.38
CA VAL A 214 -21.89 -16.39 3.44
C VAL A 214 -21.40 -17.75 2.94
N TYR A 215 -21.71 -18.11 1.70
CA TYR A 215 -21.18 -19.32 1.08
C TYR A 215 -19.65 -19.31 1.02
N LEU A 216 -19.03 -18.22 0.52
CA LEU A 216 -17.58 -18.10 0.43
C LEU A 216 -16.93 -18.21 1.82
N LEU A 217 -17.48 -17.53 2.83
CA LEU A 217 -16.99 -17.60 4.22
C LEU A 217 -17.08 -19.02 4.81
N LYS A 218 -18.10 -19.80 4.44
CA LYS A 218 -18.25 -21.21 4.87
C LYS A 218 -17.29 -22.17 4.18
N ARG A 219 -16.80 -21.82 2.97
CA ARG A 219 -15.94 -22.68 2.15
C ARG A 219 -14.45 -22.48 2.37
N LYS A 220 -14.08 -21.57 3.27
CA LYS A 220 -12.68 -21.29 3.60
C LYS A 220 -11.99 -22.50 4.22
N GLU A 221 -10.74 -22.71 3.83
CA GLU A 221 -9.85 -23.69 4.43
C GLU A 221 -9.03 -23.01 5.53
N ILE A 222 -8.93 -23.63 6.70
CA ILE A 222 -8.19 -23.10 7.84
C ILE A 222 -7.03 -24.05 8.16
N THR A 223 -5.82 -23.51 8.15
CA THR A 223 -4.61 -24.21 8.58
C THR A 223 -3.96 -23.45 9.72
N LYS A 224 -3.35 -24.16 10.67
CA LYS A 224 -2.65 -23.53 11.81
C LYS A 224 -1.16 -23.42 11.51
N LYS A 225 -0.58 -22.23 11.73
CA LYS A 225 0.85 -21.98 11.58
C LYS A 225 1.39 -21.20 12.77
N ILE A 226 2.68 -21.32 13.04
CA ILE A 226 3.35 -20.61 14.14
C ILE A 226 4.08 -19.39 13.58
N PHE A 227 3.66 -18.19 13.99
CA PHE A 227 4.31 -16.91 13.70
C PHE A 227 4.91 -16.34 14.97
N ASN A 228 6.23 -16.10 15.00
CA ASN A 228 6.92 -15.53 16.17
C ASN A 228 6.62 -16.27 17.51
N GLY A 229 6.40 -17.58 17.44
CA GLY A 229 6.05 -18.41 18.61
C GLY A 229 4.56 -18.41 18.98
N ILE A 230 3.70 -17.75 18.21
CA ILE A 230 2.25 -17.70 18.39
C ILE A 230 1.59 -18.55 17.30
N GLU A 231 0.69 -19.46 17.68
CA GLU A 231 -0.14 -20.19 16.73
C GLU A 231 -1.25 -19.27 16.21
N GLU A 232 -1.27 -19.03 14.89
CA GLU A 232 -2.30 -18.25 14.20
C GLU A 232 -3.03 -19.13 13.18
N ASP A 233 -4.32 -18.86 13.00
CA ASP A 233 -5.13 -19.45 11.93
C ASP A 233 -4.85 -18.72 10.61
N ILE A 234 -4.47 -19.50 9.59
CA ILE A 234 -4.31 -19.06 8.20
C ILE A 234 -5.51 -19.53 7.39
N VAL A 235 -6.12 -18.61 6.66
CA VAL A 235 -7.27 -18.88 5.79
C VAL A 235 -6.86 -18.91 4.31
N SER A 236 -7.40 -19.84 3.54
CA SER A 236 -7.27 -19.86 2.07
C SER A 236 -8.51 -20.47 1.38
N TRP A 237 -8.60 -20.33 0.06
CA TRP A 237 -9.62 -20.97 -0.78
C TRP A 237 -8.98 -21.81 -1.88
N GLY A 238 -8.00 -22.64 -1.50
CA GLY A 238 -7.20 -23.44 -2.42
C GLY A 238 -5.88 -22.75 -2.74
N ASP A 239 -5.69 -22.31 -3.99
CA ASP A 239 -4.47 -21.65 -4.43
C ASP A 239 -4.50 -20.12 -4.20
N PHE A 240 -3.41 -19.45 -4.59
CA PHE A 240 -3.26 -18.00 -4.47
C PHE A 240 -4.27 -17.25 -5.34
N PHE A 241 -4.48 -17.69 -6.58
CA PHE A 241 -5.47 -17.11 -7.48
C PHE A 241 -6.87 -17.10 -6.86
N GLN A 242 -7.37 -18.26 -6.43
CA GLN A 242 -8.69 -18.42 -5.85
C GLN A 242 -8.85 -17.63 -4.55
N THR A 243 -7.81 -17.63 -3.72
CA THR A 243 -7.77 -16.85 -2.48
C THR A 243 -7.83 -15.35 -2.77
N ALA A 244 -7.06 -14.87 -3.76
CA ALA A 244 -7.04 -13.46 -4.16
C ALA A 244 -8.39 -13.00 -4.72
N GLU A 245 -9.02 -13.78 -5.60
CA GLU A 245 -10.35 -13.46 -6.14
C GLU A 245 -11.40 -13.40 -5.02
N THR A 246 -11.36 -14.37 -4.11
CA THR A 246 -12.29 -14.43 -2.98
C THR A 246 -12.12 -13.21 -2.07
N LEU A 247 -10.88 -12.83 -1.74
CA LEU A 247 -10.61 -11.64 -0.93
C LEU A 247 -11.09 -10.35 -1.58
N ASP A 248 -10.88 -10.16 -2.90
CA ASP A 248 -11.40 -8.98 -3.61
C ASP A 248 -12.93 -8.93 -3.52
N SER A 249 -13.61 -10.06 -3.72
CA SER A 249 -15.07 -10.12 -3.65
C SER A 249 -15.62 -9.82 -2.26
N LEU A 250 -15.04 -10.41 -1.20
CA LEU A 250 -15.46 -10.21 0.18
C LEU A 250 -15.21 -8.77 0.63
N ALA A 251 -14.03 -8.23 0.32
CA ALA A 251 -13.68 -6.85 0.66
C ALA A 251 -14.53 -5.84 -0.11
N THR A 252 -14.88 -6.14 -1.37
CA THR A 252 -15.80 -5.30 -2.15
C THR A 252 -17.21 -5.34 -1.53
N TYR A 253 -17.71 -6.52 -1.16
CA TYR A 253 -19.02 -6.67 -0.51
C TYR A 253 -19.08 -5.95 0.84
N TYR A 254 -18.00 -6.02 1.63
CA TYR A 254 -17.86 -5.29 2.89
C TYR A 254 -18.20 -3.80 2.75
N THR A 255 -17.78 -3.16 1.65
CA THR A 255 -18.06 -1.72 1.41
C THR A 255 -19.53 -1.40 1.14
N THR A 256 -20.38 -2.41 0.95
CA THR A 256 -21.82 -2.26 0.65
C THR A 256 -22.72 -2.49 1.87
N LEU A 257 -22.16 -3.02 2.97
CA LEU A 257 -22.92 -3.36 4.18
C LEU A 257 -23.31 -2.10 4.97
N ASP A 258 -24.55 -2.05 5.46
CA ASP A 258 -24.99 -1.08 6.45
C ASP A 258 -24.66 -1.59 7.86
N LYS A 259 -23.54 -1.10 8.40
CA LYS A 259 -23.02 -1.47 9.73
C LYS A 259 -23.96 -1.06 10.88
N LYS A 260 -25.05 -0.32 10.62
CA LYS A 260 -26.09 -0.02 11.63
C LYS A 260 -27.02 -1.21 11.87
N ILE A 261 -27.09 -2.16 10.93
CA ILE A 261 -27.88 -3.38 11.04
C ILE A 261 -27.02 -4.45 11.73
N GLU A 262 -27.49 -5.00 12.86
CA GLU A 262 -26.68 -5.91 13.70
C GLU A 262 -26.17 -7.15 12.94
N THR A 263 -27.02 -7.78 12.12
CA THR A 263 -26.65 -8.95 11.32
C THR A 263 -25.54 -8.61 10.31
N GLN A 264 -25.67 -7.47 9.64
CA GLN A 264 -24.66 -6.98 8.70
C GLN A 264 -23.38 -6.53 9.40
N ASN A 265 -23.46 -6.01 10.62
CA ASN A 265 -22.29 -5.68 11.43
C ASN A 265 -21.50 -6.94 11.80
N LYS A 266 -22.17 -8.01 12.25
CA LYS A 266 -21.53 -9.31 12.52
C LYS A 266 -20.85 -9.89 11.27
N LEU A 267 -21.53 -9.83 10.13
CA LEU A 267 -20.97 -10.28 8.85
C LEU A 267 -19.75 -9.43 8.43
N SER A 268 -19.82 -8.10 8.64
CA SER A 268 -18.70 -7.18 8.44
C SER A 268 -17.47 -7.56 9.26
N ASP A 269 -17.66 -7.90 10.54
CA ASP A 269 -16.57 -8.33 11.43
C ASP A 269 -15.98 -9.67 10.99
N GLU A 270 -16.83 -10.63 10.59
CA GLU A 270 -16.37 -11.92 10.07
C GLU A 270 -15.55 -11.76 8.78
N ILE A 271 -15.97 -10.89 7.86
CA ILE A 271 -15.22 -10.59 6.63
C ILE A 271 -13.85 -10.01 6.98
N LYS A 272 -13.78 -9.02 7.88
CA LYS A 272 -12.51 -8.42 8.30
C LYS A 272 -11.54 -9.44 8.87
N ILE A 273 -12.01 -10.26 9.82
CA ILE A 273 -11.18 -11.30 10.46
C ILE A 273 -10.68 -12.29 9.43
N THR A 274 -11.58 -12.77 8.57
CA THR A 274 -11.25 -13.76 7.54
C THR A 274 -10.23 -13.19 6.54
N CYS A 275 -10.42 -11.94 6.09
CA CYS A 275 -9.46 -11.29 5.20
C CYS A 275 -8.09 -11.14 5.88
N LYS A 276 -8.05 -10.70 7.14
CA LYS A 276 -6.78 -10.61 7.90
C LYS A 276 -6.06 -11.97 7.98
N GLN A 277 -6.78 -13.04 8.28
CA GLN A 277 -6.21 -14.40 8.34
C GLN A 277 -5.74 -14.91 6.97
N ALA A 278 -6.40 -14.51 5.88
CA ALA A 278 -5.98 -14.87 4.53
C ALA A 278 -4.77 -14.05 4.04
N PHE A 279 -4.57 -12.83 4.54
CA PHE A 279 -3.34 -12.09 4.27
C PHE A 279 -2.11 -12.79 4.84
N ARG A 280 -2.25 -13.48 5.99
CA ARG A 280 -1.20 -14.34 6.54
C ARG A 280 -0.78 -15.47 5.61
N PHE A 281 -1.70 -16.00 4.79
CA PHE A 281 -1.37 -16.99 3.78
C PHE A 281 -0.39 -16.43 2.74
N PHE A 282 -0.67 -15.24 2.21
CA PHE A 282 0.25 -14.56 1.28
C PHE A 282 1.58 -14.21 1.94
N GLU A 283 1.57 -13.78 3.20
CA GLU A 283 2.80 -13.43 3.90
C GLU A 283 3.70 -14.63 4.16
N TYR A 284 3.11 -15.78 4.54
CA TYR A 284 3.85 -16.98 4.86
C TYR A 284 4.38 -17.72 3.63
N GLU A 285 3.58 -17.84 2.58
CA GLU A 285 3.93 -18.66 1.42
C GLU A 285 4.63 -17.87 0.29
N GLN A 286 4.90 -16.57 0.48
CA GLN A 286 5.69 -15.82 -0.51
C GLN A 286 7.13 -16.35 -0.55
N SER A 287 7.61 -16.66 -1.75
CA SER A 287 9.01 -17.02 -1.97
C SER A 287 9.96 -15.93 -1.46
N GLU A 288 10.92 -16.33 -0.63
CA GLU A 288 11.89 -15.41 -0.05
C GLU A 288 12.87 -14.85 -1.11
N ASP A 289 13.20 -15.67 -2.11
CA ASP A 289 14.26 -15.42 -3.09
C ASP A 289 13.82 -14.47 -4.21
N ASP A 290 12.69 -14.76 -4.84
CA ASP A 290 12.21 -14.05 -6.03
C ASP A 290 10.94 -13.23 -5.79
N GLY A 291 10.29 -13.35 -4.63
CA GLY A 291 9.09 -12.59 -4.29
C GLY A 291 7.81 -13.08 -4.95
N MET A 292 7.83 -14.26 -5.57
CA MET A 292 6.66 -14.87 -6.20
C MET A 292 5.69 -15.48 -5.19
N TRP A 293 4.42 -15.54 -5.59
CA TRP A 293 3.41 -16.42 -5.01
C TRP A 293 3.03 -17.46 -6.07
N GLY A 294 3.30 -18.73 -5.84
CA GLY A 294 2.91 -19.81 -6.76
C GLY A 294 3.39 -19.60 -8.20
N THR A 295 2.44 -19.54 -9.14
CA THR A 295 2.68 -19.30 -10.57
C THR A 295 2.73 -17.79 -10.92
N HIS A 296 2.90 -17.46 -12.21
CA HIS A 296 2.90 -16.08 -12.68
C HIS A 296 1.54 -15.39 -12.44
N VAL A 297 0.44 -16.09 -12.74
CA VAL A 297 -0.92 -15.56 -12.54
C VAL A 297 -1.22 -15.39 -11.06
N ASP A 298 -0.84 -16.38 -10.24
CA ASP A 298 -0.95 -16.33 -8.79
C ASP A 298 -0.25 -15.10 -8.22
N THR A 299 0.98 -14.82 -8.66
CA THR A 299 1.77 -13.67 -8.18
C THR A 299 1.07 -12.35 -8.50
N MET A 300 0.54 -12.19 -9.72
CA MET A 300 -0.15 -10.98 -10.15
C MET A 300 -1.46 -10.77 -9.41
N ARG A 301 -2.29 -11.82 -9.26
CA ARG A 301 -3.56 -11.73 -8.54
C ARG A 301 -3.39 -11.57 -7.04
N ALA A 302 -2.42 -12.26 -6.44
CA ALA A 302 -2.06 -12.06 -5.04
C ALA A 302 -1.62 -10.61 -4.80
N LEU A 303 -0.74 -10.05 -5.64
CA LEU A 303 -0.32 -8.65 -5.53
C LEU A 303 -1.50 -7.69 -5.64
N TYR A 304 -2.37 -7.89 -6.63
CA TYR A 304 -3.59 -7.11 -6.83
C TYR A 304 -4.44 -7.09 -5.56
N ALA A 305 -4.75 -8.26 -4.98
CA ALA A 305 -5.57 -8.35 -3.78
C ALA A 305 -4.86 -7.80 -2.54
N TYR A 306 -3.56 -8.09 -2.40
CA TYR A 306 -2.74 -7.68 -1.26
C TYR A 306 -2.62 -6.15 -1.13
N VAL A 307 -2.65 -5.42 -2.25
CA VAL A 307 -2.65 -3.95 -2.24
C VAL A 307 -4.07 -3.38 -2.09
N LYS A 308 -5.06 -3.95 -2.78
CA LYS A 308 -6.41 -3.39 -2.88
C LYS A 308 -7.25 -3.60 -1.61
N VAL A 309 -7.29 -4.84 -1.11
CA VAL A 309 -8.21 -5.25 -0.03
C VAL A 309 -8.03 -4.44 1.25
N PRO A 310 -6.81 -4.12 1.73
CA PRO A 310 -6.69 -3.36 2.96
C PRO A 310 -7.23 -1.94 2.85
N LYS A 311 -7.14 -1.31 1.67
CA LYS A 311 -7.76 0.00 1.43
C LYS A 311 -9.28 -0.06 1.53
N LEU A 312 -9.90 -1.13 1.05
CA LEU A 312 -11.35 -1.32 1.15
C LEU A 312 -11.81 -1.56 2.60
N LEU A 313 -11.05 -2.34 3.37
CA LEU A 313 -11.43 -2.71 4.74
C LEU A 313 -11.10 -1.64 5.80
N TYR A 314 -10.05 -0.85 5.59
CA TYR A 314 -9.47 0.01 6.64
C TYR A 314 -9.36 1.49 6.25
N SER A 315 -9.98 1.94 5.15
CA SER A 315 -10.05 3.38 4.79
C SER A 315 -10.69 4.25 5.88
N GLU A 316 -11.50 3.68 6.77
CA GLU A 316 -12.12 4.38 7.91
C GLU A 316 -11.32 4.27 9.22
N ALA A 317 -10.26 3.44 9.29
CA ALA A 317 -9.52 3.13 10.51
C ALA A 317 -8.67 4.29 11.06
N ILE A 318 -8.61 5.43 10.36
CA ILE A 318 -7.97 6.66 10.85
C ILE A 318 -8.65 7.20 12.13
N LYS A 319 -9.84 6.70 12.51
CA LYS A 319 -10.62 7.25 13.64
C LYS A 319 -10.59 6.43 14.94
N ILE A 320 -10.11 5.18 14.93
CA ILE A 320 -10.13 4.32 16.13
C ILE A 320 -8.83 3.52 16.14
N HIS A 321 -8.24 3.32 17.32
CA HIS A 321 -6.92 2.74 17.61
C HIS A 321 -6.64 1.30 17.07
N GLU A 322 -7.16 0.90 15.92
CA GLU A 322 -6.81 -0.33 15.23
C GLU A 322 -5.56 -0.09 14.37
N GLU A 323 -4.55 -0.95 14.49
CA GLU A 323 -3.43 -0.97 13.54
C GLU A 323 -4.00 -1.30 12.14
N PRO A 324 -3.84 -0.41 11.14
CA PRO A 324 -4.27 -0.72 9.79
C PRO A 324 -3.52 -1.96 9.32
N LEU A 325 -4.22 -2.84 8.61
CA LEU A 325 -3.61 -3.98 7.94
C LEU A 325 -2.81 -3.47 6.73
N ASP A 326 -1.76 -2.68 6.94
CA ASP A 326 -0.96 -2.19 5.82
C ASP A 326 -0.21 -3.37 5.19
N SER A 327 -0.40 -3.54 3.88
CA SER A 327 0.37 -4.48 3.07
C SER A 327 1.86 -4.32 3.37
N GLU A 328 2.57 -5.39 3.71
CA GLU A 328 3.98 -5.28 4.07
C GLU A 328 4.77 -4.70 2.88
N PRO A 329 5.37 -3.50 3.03
CA PRO A 329 5.97 -2.78 1.90
C PRO A 329 7.00 -3.59 1.14
N HIS A 330 7.78 -4.41 1.86
CA HIS A 330 8.83 -5.23 1.27
C HIS A 330 8.28 -6.39 0.43
N LYS A 331 7.11 -6.95 0.76
CA LYS A 331 6.47 -8.02 -0.02
C LYS A 331 5.92 -7.50 -1.33
N VAL A 332 5.23 -6.35 -1.28
CA VAL A 332 4.75 -5.61 -2.45
C VAL A 332 5.92 -5.26 -3.37
N PHE A 333 6.99 -4.70 -2.82
CA PHE A 333 8.16 -4.30 -3.59
C PHE A 333 8.89 -5.49 -4.23
N LYS A 334 9.05 -6.62 -3.53
CA LYS A 334 9.65 -7.83 -4.10
C LYS A 334 8.86 -8.34 -5.31
N ALA A 335 7.53 -8.48 -5.16
CA ALA A 335 6.66 -8.91 -6.25
C ALA A 335 6.69 -7.93 -7.43
N LEU A 336 6.66 -6.62 -7.17
CA LEU A 336 6.79 -5.60 -8.21
C LEU A 336 8.11 -5.70 -8.97
N ARG A 337 9.23 -5.88 -8.26
CA ARG A 337 10.55 -6.03 -8.88
C ARG A 337 10.57 -7.24 -9.80
N TRP A 338 9.98 -8.35 -9.37
CA TRP A 338 9.89 -9.55 -10.19
C TRP A 338 9.01 -9.37 -11.42
N ILE A 339 7.81 -8.79 -11.26
CA ILE A 339 6.88 -8.51 -12.37
C ILE A 339 7.51 -7.58 -13.42
N CYS A 340 8.25 -6.58 -12.95
CA CYS A 340 8.82 -5.54 -13.80
C CYS A 340 10.25 -5.84 -14.28
N ASP A 341 10.77 -7.04 -14.00
CA ASP A 341 12.10 -7.49 -14.45
C ASP A 341 12.12 -7.60 -15.97
N GLU A 342 13.21 -7.17 -16.61
CA GLU A 342 13.34 -7.14 -18.08
C GLU A 342 13.33 -8.54 -18.72
N LYS A 343 13.58 -9.61 -17.95
CA LYS A 343 13.43 -11.00 -18.40
C LYS A 343 11.97 -11.43 -18.49
N GLN A 344 11.08 -10.72 -17.81
CA GLN A 344 9.66 -11.01 -17.72
C GLN A 344 8.84 -10.01 -18.54
N CYS A 345 9.06 -8.70 -18.33
CA CYS A 345 8.42 -7.61 -19.05
C CYS A 345 9.32 -7.12 -20.18
N PHE A 346 8.91 -7.36 -21.42
CA PHE A 346 9.68 -6.96 -22.59
C PHE A 346 9.52 -5.47 -22.91
N SER A 347 10.44 -4.97 -23.74
CA SER A 347 10.51 -3.55 -24.10
C SER A 347 9.28 -3.01 -24.83
N ASP A 348 8.50 -3.90 -25.46
CA ASP A 348 7.23 -3.62 -26.12
C ASP A 348 6.04 -3.51 -25.15
N GLY A 349 6.25 -3.82 -23.87
CA GLY A 349 5.24 -3.79 -22.82
C GLY A 349 4.61 -5.14 -22.51
N SER A 350 4.83 -6.17 -23.34
CA SER A 350 4.26 -7.49 -23.09
C SER A 350 4.99 -8.22 -21.97
N PHE A 351 4.24 -9.02 -21.20
CA PHE A 351 4.79 -9.90 -20.19
C PHE A 351 4.93 -11.30 -20.76
N LEU A 352 6.16 -11.82 -20.85
CA LEU A 352 6.50 -13.11 -21.44
C LEU A 352 5.88 -13.31 -22.84
N HIS A 353 5.68 -12.23 -23.59
CA HIS A 353 4.98 -12.21 -24.88
C HIS A 353 3.65 -12.96 -24.87
N THR A 354 2.95 -12.92 -23.74
CA THR A 354 1.73 -13.70 -23.50
C THR A 354 0.61 -12.76 -23.05
N MET A 355 -0.50 -12.75 -23.78
CA MET A 355 -1.60 -11.81 -23.56
C MET A 355 -2.25 -11.96 -22.18
N PHE A 356 -2.63 -13.18 -21.80
CA PHE A 356 -3.29 -13.43 -20.52
C PHE A 356 -2.44 -12.96 -19.33
N LEU A 357 -1.13 -13.23 -19.37
CA LEU A 357 -0.19 -12.76 -18.33
C LEU A 357 -0.02 -11.24 -18.36
N THR A 358 0.02 -10.65 -19.55
CA THR A 358 0.13 -9.19 -19.71
C THR A 358 -1.08 -8.47 -19.11
N ILE A 359 -2.28 -9.04 -19.25
CA ILE A 359 -3.51 -8.50 -18.67
C ILE A 359 -3.49 -8.62 -17.14
N PHE A 360 -3.14 -9.78 -16.59
CA PHE A 360 -3.03 -9.90 -15.14
C PHE A 360 -1.94 -8.99 -14.55
N MET A 361 -0.84 -8.80 -15.27
CA MET A 361 0.19 -7.83 -14.91
C MET A 361 -0.39 -6.42 -14.85
N CYS A 362 -1.13 -5.98 -15.88
CA CYS A 362 -1.64 -4.62 -15.91
C CYS A 362 -2.64 -4.35 -14.79
N ASP A 363 -3.50 -5.31 -14.45
CA ASP A 363 -4.40 -5.20 -13.31
C ASP A 363 -3.62 -5.03 -11.99
N ALA A 364 -2.59 -5.84 -11.76
CA ALA A 364 -1.77 -5.74 -10.56
C ALA A 364 -1.03 -4.40 -10.48
N LEU A 365 -0.44 -3.95 -11.58
CA LEU A 365 0.28 -2.67 -11.65
C LEU A 365 -0.66 -1.46 -11.52
N LEU A 366 -1.88 -1.54 -12.05
CA LEU A 366 -2.92 -0.53 -11.84
C LEU A 366 -3.30 -0.42 -10.37
N GLU A 367 -3.48 -1.54 -9.67
CA GLU A 367 -3.79 -1.52 -8.24
C GLU A 367 -2.65 -0.95 -7.42
N VAL A 368 -1.40 -1.30 -7.73
CA VAL A 368 -0.22 -0.67 -7.09
C VAL A 368 -0.22 0.84 -7.36
N HIS A 369 -0.42 1.24 -8.60
CA HIS A 369 -0.48 2.65 -8.98
C HIS A 369 -1.59 3.41 -8.24
N ASN A 370 -2.76 2.81 -8.04
CA ASN A 370 -3.91 3.51 -7.46
C ASN A 370 -3.91 3.48 -5.94
N ASN A 371 -3.54 2.34 -5.34
CA ASN A 371 -3.84 2.02 -3.95
C ASN A 371 -2.61 1.86 -3.06
N TRP A 372 -1.40 1.64 -3.59
CA TRP A 372 -0.21 1.52 -2.74
C TRP A 372 0.31 2.91 -2.33
N SER A 373 0.33 3.20 -1.02
CA SER A 373 0.64 4.53 -0.49
C SER A 373 2.05 5.00 -0.88
N LEU A 374 3.04 4.12 -0.80
CA LEU A 374 4.43 4.41 -1.12
C LEU A 374 4.68 4.67 -2.61
N ALA A 375 3.74 4.33 -3.49
CA ALA A 375 3.91 4.58 -4.92
C ALA A 375 3.96 6.08 -5.28
N ASN A 376 3.42 6.95 -4.41
CA ASN A 376 3.48 8.40 -4.57
C ASN A 376 4.84 9.00 -4.21
N ASP A 377 5.63 8.29 -3.39
CA ASP A 377 6.90 8.79 -2.92
C ASP A 377 7.98 8.67 -4.01
N PRO A 378 9.03 9.51 -3.97
CA PRO A 378 10.21 9.32 -4.82
C PRO A 378 10.81 7.93 -4.60
N ILE A 379 11.28 7.30 -5.69
CA ILE A 379 11.81 5.92 -5.67
C ILE A 379 12.87 5.73 -4.58
N ILE A 380 13.75 6.71 -4.36
CA ILE A 380 14.75 6.66 -3.28
C ILE A 380 14.13 6.50 -1.89
N LYS A 381 13.08 7.27 -1.60
CA LYS A 381 12.41 7.25 -0.30
C LYS A 381 11.62 5.95 -0.13
N MET A 382 10.90 5.53 -1.17
CA MET A 382 10.21 4.24 -1.18
C MET A 382 11.19 3.08 -0.92
N TYR A 383 12.35 3.10 -1.57
CA TYR A 383 13.37 2.07 -1.37
C TYR A 383 13.89 2.04 0.07
N ASP A 384 14.19 3.21 0.64
CA ASP A 384 14.56 3.32 2.05
C ASP A 384 13.47 2.71 2.95
N ASP A 385 12.21 3.13 2.80
CA ASP A 385 11.08 2.64 3.61
C ASP A 385 10.89 1.11 3.48
N VAL A 386 11.01 0.56 2.26
CA VAL A 386 10.97 -0.87 1.99
C VAL A 386 12.13 -1.62 2.65
N VAL A 387 13.34 -1.09 2.53
CA VAL A 387 14.54 -1.66 3.14
C VAL A 387 14.41 -1.71 4.66
N TRP A 388 13.88 -0.66 5.27
CA TRP A 388 13.64 -0.59 6.70
C TRP A 388 12.49 -1.48 7.16
N ALA A 389 11.52 -1.76 6.29
CA ALA A 389 10.44 -2.70 6.57
C ALA A 389 10.84 -4.19 6.40
N SER A 390 12.01 -4.48 5.81
CA SER A 390 12.42 -5.86 5.51
C SER A 390 12.95 -6.60 6.76
N PRO A 391 12.42 -7.80 7.10
CA PRO A 391 12.82 -8.59 8.27
C PRO A 391 14.32 -8.92 8.33
N VAL A 392 14.95 -9.10 7.17
CA VAL A 392 16.37 -9.48 7.05
C VAL A 392 17.29 -8.30 7.41
N ARG A 393 16.90 -7.07 7.09
CA ARG A 393 17.70 -5.85 7.36
C ARG A 393 17.37 -5.19 8.70
N THR A 394 16.15 -5.37 9.22
CA THR A 394 15.76 -4.93 10.57
C THR A 394 16.55 -5.59 11.70
N THR A 395 17.41 -6.58 11.43
CA THR A 395 18.27 -7.18 12.46
C THR A 395 19.71 -6.65 12.43
N TYR A 396 20.31 -6.51 11.24
CA TYR A 396 21.71 -6.05 11.10
C TYR A 396 21.85 -4.53 11.13
N GLU A 397 21.08 -3.80 10.31
CA GLU A 397 21.14 -2.33 10.25
C GLU A 397 20.49 -1.69 11.49
N ARG A 398 19.48 -2.33 12.09
CA ARG A 398 18.96 -1.94 13.41
C ARG A 398 20.04 -2.04 14.49
N THR A 399 20.81 -3.13 14.54
CA THR A 399 21.94 -3.27 15.46
C THR A 399 22.99 -2.18 15.23
N LYS A 400 23.32 -1.89 13.97
CA LYS A 400 24.30 -0.85 13.59
C LYS A 400 23.82 0.56 13.96
N ARG A 401 22.52 0.85 13.79
CA ARG A 401 21.90 2.13 14.15
C ARG A 401 21.70 2.26 15.66
N PHE A 402 21.29 1.22 16.36
CA PHE A 402 21.28 1.21 17.84
C PHE A 402 22.68 1.44 18.40
N ALA A 403 23.72 0.88 17.76
CA ALA A 403 25.11 1.17 18.12
C ALA A 403 25.45 2.64 17.87
N ALA A 404 25.09 3.20 16.70
CA ALA A 404 25.33 4.61 16.37
C ALA A 404 24.52 5.59 17.23
N GLU A 405 23.27 5.28 17.57
CA GLU A 405 22.41 6.06 18.45
C GLU A 405 22.90 5.98 19.90
N ASN A 406 23.33 4.80 20.38
CA ASN A 406 24.01 4.67 21.66
C ASN A 406 25.33 5.45 21.70
N GLU A 407 26.10 5.45 20.62
CA GLU A 407 27.34 6.23 20.52
C GLU A 407 27.06 7.73 20.53
N LYS A 408 25.99 8.17 19.84
CA LYS A 408 25.50 9.55 19.88
C LYS A 408 25.02 9.96 21.27
N HIS A 409 24.29 9.08 21.98
CA HIS A 409 23.86 9.31 23.36
C HIS A 409 25.06 9.39 24.31
N LYS A 410 26.03 8.46 24.20
CA LYS A 410 27.28 8.52 24.96
C LYS A 410 28.08 9.79 24.69
N LEU A 411 28.12 10.26 23.43
CA LEU A 411 28.77 11.53 23.08
C LEU A 411 28.04 12.73 23.69
N ALA A 412 26.71 12.71 23.71
CA ALA A 412 25.89 13.76 24.32
C ALA A 412 26.11 13.81 25.84
N ASP A 413 26.13 12.66 26.51
CA ASP A 413 26.42 12.54 27.94
C ASP A 413 27.86 13.00 28.25
N HIS A 414 28.84 12.63 27.41
CA HIS A 414 30.21 13.12 27.54
C HIS A 414 30.31 14.64 27.34
N LEU A 415 29.59 15.21 26.38
CA LEU A 415 29.53 16.66 26.17
C LEU A 415 28.89 17.38 27.36
N GLU A 416 27.88 16.78 27.99
CA GLU A 416 27.26 17.32 29.19
C GLU A 416 28.21 17.29 30.39
N ILE A 417 28.92 16.17 30.61
CA ILE A 417 29.97 16.06 31.63
C ILE A 417 31.06 17.10 31.41
N VAL A 418 31.56 17.24 30.17
CA VAL A 418 32.59 18.24 29.82
C VAL A 418 32.07 19.66 30.03
N LYS A 419 30.81 19.97 29.71
CA LYS A 419 30.21 21.28 30.00
C LYS A 419 30.19 21.56 31.50
N ILE A 420 29.77 20.60 32.32
CA ILE A 420 29.74 20.71 33.78
C ILE A 420 31.15 20.93 34.34
N GLU A 421 32.16 20.19 33.85
CA GLU A 421 33.55 20.38 34.25
C GLU A 421 34.11 21.74 33.83
N LEU A 422 33.77 22.20 32.62
CA LEU A 422 34.21 23.48 32.09
C LEU A 422 33.57 24.65 32.85
N GLU A 423 32.32 24.53 33.28
CA GLU A 423 31.67 25.49 34.18
C GLU A 423 32.32 25.50 35.57
N LYS A 424 32.65 24.33 36.14
CA LYS A 424 33.40 24.24 37.40
C LYS A 424 34.77 24.90 37.29
N LYS A 425 35.49 24.69 36.19
CA LYS A 425 36.80 25.32 35.91
C LYS A 425 36.66 26.83 35.70
N LYS A 426 35.64 27.30 34.99
CA LYS A 426 35.35 28.74 34.86
C LYS A 426 35.07 29.40 36.21
N LYS A 427 34.28 28.75 37.08
CA LYS A 427 34.05 29.22 38.47
C LYS A 427 35.36 29.25 39.26
N GLN A 428 36.20 28.23 39.19
CA GLN A 428 37.51 28.21 39.84
C GLN A 428 38.43 29.35 39.36
N ILE A 429 38.50 29.58 38.04
CA ILE A 429 39.30 30.68 37.47
C ILE A 429 38.77 32.04 37.92
N PHE A 430 37.44 32.21 37.95
CA PHE A 430 36.81 33.44 38.43
C PHE A 430 37.14 33.69 39.90
N SER A 431 37.00 32.69 40.77
CA SER A 431 37.40 32.78 42.18
C SER A 431 38.88 33.13 42.34
N PHE A 432 39.77 32.53 41.54
CA PHE A 432 41.20 32.81 41.60
C PHE A 432 41.53 34.25 41.19
N LYS A 433 40.89 34.75 40.11
CA LYS A 433 41.01 36.16 39.69
C LYS A 433 40.53 37.12 40.77
N THR A 434 39.38 36.83 41.40
CA THR A 434 38.83 37.65 42.49
C THR A 434 39.77 37.68 43.69
N ILE A 435 40.34 36.54 44.09
CA ILE A 435 41.33 36.45 45.18
C ILE A 435 42.58 37.27 44.84
N ALA A 436 43.12 37.14 43.63
CA ALA A 436 44.30 37.92 43.20
C ALA A 436 44.04 39.43 43.24
N ILE A 437 42.87 39.88 42.76
CA ILE A 437 42.47 41.30 42.81
C ILE A 437 42.34 41.77 44.26
N LEU A 438 41.72 40.96 45.15
CA LEU A 438 41.57 41.31 46.56
C LEU A 438 42.92 41.40 47.28
N ILE A 439 43.89 40.54 46.97
CA ILE A 439 45.25 40.63 47.50
C ILE A 439 45.89 41.96 47.08
N VAL A 440 45.76 42.34 45.80
CA VAL A 440 46.29 43.62 45.30
C VAL A 440 45.62 44.81 46.01
N ILE A 441 44.29 44.80 46.15
CA ILE A 441 43.54 45.84 46.87
C ILE A 441 43.98 45.91 48.33
N PHE A 442 44.13 44.76 49.00
CA PHE A 442 44.62 44.70 50.38
C PHE A 442 46.01 45.32 50.50
N LEU A 443 46.94 44.97 49.59
CA LEU A 443 48.29 45.54 49.58
C LEU A 443 48.27 47.06 49.36
N ILE A 444 47.40 47.58 48.48
CA ILE A 444 47.22 49.01 48.25
C ILE A 444 46.68 49.70 49.52
N ILE A 445 45.63 49.15 50.14
CA ILE A 445 45.02 49.70 51.36
C ILE A 445 46.01 49.66 52.52
N SER A 446 46.71 48.54 52.74
CA SER A 446 47.73 48.42 53.79
C SER A 446 48.88 49.42 53.59
N ARG A 447 49.25 49.73 52.35
CA ARG A 447 50.23 50.78 52.04
C ARG A 447 49.67 52.18 52.31
N MET A 448 48.43 52.48 51.91
CA MET A 448 47.79 53.78 52.20
C MET A 448 47.59 54.03 53.69
N LEU A 449 47.36 52.97 54.48
CA LEU A 449 47.23 53.04 55.94
C LEU A 449 48.58 53.05 56.68
N GLY A 450 49.72 53.06 55.98
CA GLY A 450 51.05 53.15 56.59
C GLY A 450 51.51 51.89 57.33
N LEU A 451 50.87 50.74 57.10
CA LEU A 451 51.23 49.46 57.75
C LEU A 451 52.44 48.78 57.07
N LEU A 452 52.79 49.21 55.86
CA LEU A 452 53.91 48.72 55.06
C LEU A 452 54.89 49.85 54.76
N ASP A 453 55.53 50.39 55.80
CA ASP A 453 56.70 51.26 55.63
C ASP A 453 57.99 50.43 55.70
N TYR A 454 58.92 50.72 54.78
CA TYR A 454 60.11 49.89 54.50
C TYR A 454 61.25 50.01 55.53
N ASN A 455 60.99 50.61 56.70
CA ASN A 455 61.94 50.67 57.82
C ASN A 455 61.29 50.17 59.10
N ILE A 456 61.72 48.99 59.53
CA ILE A 456 61.17 48.22 60.64
C ILE A 456 61.70 48.74 61.98
N THR A 457 60.77 49.20 62.84
CA THR A 457 60.74 48.83 64.25
C THR A 457 59.31 48.41 64.58
N TRP A 458 59.06 47.10 64.58
CA TRP A 458 57.74 46.49 64.79
C TRP A 458 57.32 46.63 66.25
N GLU A 459 56.50 47.63 66.57
CA GLU A 459 55.76 47.66 67.84
C GLU A 459 54.45 46.86 67.73
N ILE A 460 54.16 46.09 68.80
CA ILE A 460 53.04 45.14 68.93
C ILE A 460 51.65 45.77 68.68
N LYS A 461 51.52 47.11 68.70
CA LYS A 461 50.27 47.81 68.38
C LYS A 461 49.77 47.61 66.94
N ASN A 462 50.66 47.34 65.97
CA ASN A 462 50.25 47.16 64.57
C ASN A 462 49.70 45.76 64.25
N LEU A 463 49.94 44.77 65.12
CA LEU A 463 49.47 43.40 64.89
C LEU A 463 47.94 43.28 65.06
N GLN A 464 47.35 43.98 66.04
CA GLN A 464 45.90 44.00 66.23
C GLN A 464 45.17 44.68 65.08
N SER A 465 45.72 45.78 64.54
CA SER A 465 45.18 46.47 63.37
C SER A 465 45.29 45.61 62.10
N LEU A 466 46.39 44.88 61.91
CA LEU A 466 46.54 43.92 60.80
C LEU A 466 45.59 42.73 60.91
N ILE A 467 45.38 42.19 62.11
CA ILE A 467 44.40 41.12 62.36
C ILE A 467 42.98 41.64 62.14
N ALA A 468 42.66 42.85 62.59
CA ALA A 468 41.36 43.47 62.37
C ALA A 468 41.09 43.75 60.88
N LEU A 469 42.09 44.26 60.15
CA LEU A 469 41.99 44.46 58.70
C LEU A 469 41.82 43.11 57.99
N GLY A 470 42.60 42.09 58.36
CA GLY A 470 42.47 40.73 57.84
C GLY A 470 41.09 40.14 58.10
N ALA A 471 40.54 40.33 59.30
CA ALA A 471 39.20 39.87 59.67
C ALA A 471 38.09 40.58 58.88
N ILE A 472 38.19 41.90 58.68
CA ILE A 472 37.23 42.66 57.86
C ILE A 472 37.31 42.21 56.39
N THR A 473 38.52 42.02 55.86
CA THR A 473 38.72 41.55 54.48
C THR A 473 38.16 40.14 54.30
N PHE A 474 38.35 39.27 55.29
CA PHE A 474 37.80 37.91 55.31
C PHE A 474 36.27 37.90 55.45
N ALA A 475 35.70 38.79 56.27
CA ALA A 475 34.25 38.95 56.42
C ALA A 475 33.59 39.48 55.13
N LEU A 476 34.22 40.43 54.44
CA LEU A 476 33.77 40.92 53.14
C LEU A 476 33.81 39.81 52.07
N PHE A 477 34.88 39.00 52.09
CA PHE A 477 35.02 37.83 51.21
C PHE A 477 33.92 36.80 51.46
N ALA A 478 33.63 36.48 52.73
CA ALA A 478 32.56 35.55 53.11
C ALA A 478 31.17 36.07 52.71
N TRP A 479 30.95 37.39 52.74
CA TRP A 479 29.69 38.00 52.31
C TRP A 479 29.51 37.97 50.78
N ILE A 480 30.55 38.28 50.00
CA ILE A 480 30.52 38.23 48.53
C ILE A 480 30.30 36.81 48.02
N MET A 481 30.90 35.80 48.66
CA MET A 481 30.74 34.39 48.28
C MET A 481 29.37 33.78 48.62
N LYS A 482 28.56 34.47 49.43
CA LYS A 482 27.22 34.02 49.87
C LYS A 482 26.08 34.56 49.00
N LYS A 483 26.36 35.55 48.14
CA LYS A 483 25.49 35.99 47.04
C LYS A 483 25.91 35.29 45.76
#